data_AF-A0A8B7XUK4-F1
#
_entry.id   AF-A0A8B7XUK4-F1
#
_cell.length_a   1.000
_cell.length_b   1.000
_cell.length_c   1.000
_cell.angle_alpha   90.00
_cell.angle_beta   90.00
_cell.angle_gamma   90.00
#
_symmetry.space_group_name_H-M   'P 1'
#
loop_
_entity.id
_entity.type
_entity.pdbx_description
1 polymer ?
#
loop_
_entity_poly.entity_id
_entity_poly.type
_entity_poly.pdbx_seq_one_letter_code
_entity_poly.pdbx_strand_id
1 'polypeptide(L)'
;MVRCVAHRGLEDAGQKTASLLSRLPLRGNWSDSAFDEDDENFMMTSEGLYDILGAAQDASSQELKSCYQRAVLKCHPDKLPPTCSEAERAAALQRFYLVDTAWRTLGDEASRKEYDARQTEKEMRKLWPLNEKVNVDEMDWQEDEEVYSYSCRCGGEYLVTDKDIDQNVFIVGCNTCTLSIELVQGGSSEVQTGSSVQPT
;
A
#
# COMPACT_ATOMS: atom_id res chain seq x y z
N MET A 1 10.73 26.72 -20.16
CA MET A 1 9.59 27.63 -20.32
C MET A 1 8.65 27.05 -21.38
N VAL A 2 7.73 26.18 -20.97
CA VAL A 2 6.73 25.60 -21.87
C VAL A 2 5.47 26.47 -21.76
N ARG A 3 5.18 27.22 -22.82
CA ARG A 3 4.06 28.15 -22.90
C ARG A 3 2.82 27.39 -23.37
N CYS A 4 1.76 27.44 -22.57
CA CYS A 4 0.40 27.10 -22.96
C CYS A 4 -0.04 27.95 -24.16
N VAL A 5 -0.54 27.32 -25.22
CA VAL A 5 -1.32 28.00 -26.26
C VAL A 5 -2.75 27.50 -26.16
N ALA A 6 -3.61 28.36 -25.60
CA ALA A 6 -5.04 28.26 -25.73
C ALA A 6 -5.44 28.72 -27.14
N HIS A 7 -6.17 27.87 -27.87
CA HIS A 7 -7.04 28.34 -28.95
C HIS A 7 -8.45 27.82 -28.68
N ARG A 8 -9.36 28.77 -28.48
CA ARG A 8 -10.80 28.59 -28.45
C ARG A 8 -11.31 28.39 -29.88
N GLY A 9 -12.26 27.48 -30.04
CA GLY A 9 -13.02 27.23 -31.26
C GLY A 9 -14.14 26.23 -30.99
N LEU A 10 -15.24 26.72 -30.44
CA LEU A 10 -16.62 26.21 -30.53
C LEU A 10 -16.92 25.85 -32.02
N GLU A 11 -17.67 24.84 -32.48
CA GLU A 11 -19.02 24.34 -32.13
C GLU A 11 -19.26 22.95 -32.80
N ASP A 12 -20.25 22.23 -32.27
CA ASP A 12 -21.06 21.18 -32.92
C ASP A 12 -20.45 19.80 -33.26
N ALA A 13 -20.49 18.90 -32.27
CA ALA A 13 -20.71 17.46 -32.49
C ALA A 13 -21.39 16.85 -31.26
N GLY A 14 -22.59 17.34 -30.97
CA GLY A 14 -23.57 16.58 -30.20
C GLY A 14 -23.91 15.27 -30.94
N GLN A 15 -24.15 14.22 -30.15
CA GLN A 15 -24.52 12.88 -30.60
C GLN A 15 -23.46 12.10 -31.41
N LYS A 16 -22.60 11.33 -30.71
CA LYS A 16 -22.19 9.94 -31.06
C LYS A 16 -21.15 9.31 -30.11
N THR A 17 -21.25 9.49 -28.79
CA THR A 17 -20.43 8.71 -27.83
C THR A 17 -21.25 8.00 -26.75
N ALA A 18 -22.58 8.01 -26.87
CA ALA A 18 -23.50 7.34 -25.94
C ALA A 18 -23.80 5.88 -26.28
N SER A 19 -23.17 5.29 -27.32
CA SER A 19 -23.56 3.96 -27.82
C SER A 19 -22.66 2.80 -27.40
N LEU A 20 -21.51 3.07 -26.76
CA LEU A 20 -20.60 2.01 -26.28
C LEU A 20 -20.67 1.79 -24.77
N LEU A 21 -21.26 2.72 -24.01
CA LEU A 21 -21.61 2.49 -22.60
C LEU A 21 -22.97 1.79 -22.41
N SER A 22 -23.80 1.71 -23.45
CA SER A 22 -25.10 1.03 -23.42
C SER A 22 -25.06 -0.46 -23.81
N ARG A 23 -23.85 -0.98 -24.10
CA ARG A 23 -23.60 -2.41 -24.38
C ARG A 23 -22.70 -3.07 -23.33
N LEU A 24 -22.49 -2.43 -22.17
CA LEU A 24 -22.10 -3.18 -21.00
C LEU A 24 -23.35 -3.98 -20.58
N PRO A 25 -23.27 -5.31 -20.43
CA PRO A 25 -24.30 -6.01 -19.68
C PRO A 25 -24.37 -5.32 -18.31
N LEU A 26 -25.52 -4.71 -18.06
CA LEU A 26 -25.94 -4.22 -16.77
C LEU A 26 -25.54 -5.26 -15.72
N ARG A 27 -24.69 -4.84 -14.78
CA ARG A 27 -24.66 -5.39 -13.43
C ARG A 27 -24.53 -6.92 -13.45
N GLY A 28 -23.37 -7.43 -13.84
CA GLY A 28 -23.00 -8.81 -13.57
C GLY A 28 -23.11 -9.04 -12.07
N ASN A 29 -24.15 -9.74 -11.66
CA ASN A 29 -24.39 -10.22 -10.30
C ASN A 29 -23.32 -11.26 -10.00
N TRP A 30 -22.11 -10.82 -9.64
CA TRP A 30 -21.03 -11.66 -9.16
C TRP A 30 -21.16 -11.82 -7.64
N SER A 31 -22.34 -12.28 -7.26
CA SER A 31 -22.67 -12.76 -5.93
C SER A 31 -23.41 -14.08 -6.15
N ASP A 32 -22.65 -15.17 -6.24
CA ASP A 32 -23.04 -16.51 -5.77
C ASP A 32 -22.01 -17.56 -6.22
N SER A 33 -20.78 -17.40 -5.75
CA SER A 33 -19.90 -18.54 -5.56
C SER A 33 -19.21 -18.30 -4.24
N ALA A 34 -19.64 -19.07 -3.26
CA ALA A 34 -19.10 -19.19 -1.91
C ALA A 34 -17.67 -18.68 -1.82
N PHE A 35 -17.51 -17.54 -1.15
CA PHE A 35 -16.23 -17.10 -0.66
C PHE A 35 -16.02 -17.93 0.63
N ASP A 36 -15.38 -19.08 0.50
CA ASP A 36 -14.80 -19.76 1.65
C ASP A 36 -13.88 -18.76 2.35
N GLU A 37 -14.11 -18.53 3.64
CA GLU A 37 -13.48 -17.46 4.44
C GLU A 37 -11.99 -17.72 4.76
N ASP A 38 -11.29 -18.54 3.96
CA ASP A 38 -9.89 -18.96 4.15
C ASP A 38 -9.00 -18.78 2.90
N ASP A 39 -9.38 -17.95 1.91
CA ASP A 39 -8.47 -17.59 0.78
C ASP A 39 -7.72 -16.27 1.08
N GLU A 40 -6.87 -16.33 2.10
CA GLU A 40 -5.87 -15.32 2.47
C GLU A 40 -4.72 -15.25 1.43
N ASN A 41 -5.03 -15.09 0.15
CA ASN A 41 -4.04 -14.81 -0.90
C ASN A 41 -4.55 -13.83 -1.98
N PHE A 42 -5.63 -13.10 -1.69
CA PHE A 42 -6.14 -12.04 -2.54
C PHE A 42 -5.41 -10.72 -2.27
N MET A 43 -4.60 -10.30 -3.26
CA MET A 43 -3.83 -9.04 -3.36
C MET A 43 -2.52 -8.94 -2.57
N MET A 44 -1.41 -9.32 -3.22
CA MET A 44 -0.10 -8.75 -2.92
C MET A 44 0.48 -8.05 -4.16
N THR A 45 -0.03 -6.85 -4.43
CA THR A 45 0.71 -5.85 -5.20
C THR A 45 1.09 -4.74 -4.23
N SER A 46 2.40 -4.51 -4.03
CA SER A 46 2.90 -3.36 -3.27
C SER A 46 2.71 -2.03 -4.01
N GLU A 47 2.12 -2.08 -5.21
CA GLU A 47 1.81 -0.94 -6.07
C GLU A 47 0.61 -0.16 -5.50
N GLY A 48 0.68 1.17 -5.53
CA GLY A 48 -0.42 2.02 -5.11
C GLY A 48 -1.61 1.92 -6.08
N LEU A 49 -2.81 2.29 -5.62
CA LEU A 49 -4.01 2.24 -6.47
C LEU A 49 -3.88 3.15 -7.71
N TYR A 50 -3.16 4.27 -7.56
CA TYR A 50 -2.82 5.19 -8.66
C TYR A 50 -1.94 4.52 -9.71
N ASP A 51 -0.97 3.70 -9.30
CA ASP A 51 -0.06 2.98 -10.20
C ASP A 51 -0.81 1.91 -11.00
N ILE A 52 -1.74 1.20 -10.34
CA ILE A 52 -2.59 0.20 -10.99
C ILE A 52 -3.45 0.83 -12.10
N LEU A 53 -4.00 2.02 -11.85
CA LEU A 53 -4.75 2.80 -12.85
C LEU A 53 -3.84 3.47 -13.90
N GLY A 54 -2.53 3.57 -13.63
CA GLY A 54 -1.57 4.31 -14.44
C GLY A 54 -1.85 5.83 -14.45
N ALA A 55 -2.28 6.35 -13.31
CA ALA A 55 -2.56 7.76 -13.09
C ALA A 55 -1.61 8.36 -12.05
N ALA A 56 -1.40 9.67 -12.09
CA ALA A 56 -0.64 10.37 -11.07
C ALA A 56 -1.50 10.58 -9.80
N GLN A 57 -0.87 10.69 -8.64
CA GLN A 57 -1.58 10.90 -7.36
C GLN A 57 -2.36 12.23 -7.32
N ASP A 58 -1.89 13.23 -8.08
CA ASP A 58 -2.51 14.55 -8.26
C ASP A 58 -3.56 14.59 -9.39
N ALA A 59 -3.83 13.47 -10.06
CA ALA A 59 -4.77 13.44 -11.18
C ALA A 59 -6.19 13.86 -10.76
N SER A 60 -6.86 14.60 -11.63
CA SER A 60 -8.27 14.97 -11.46
C SER A 60 -9.21 13.77 -11.62
N SER A 61 -10.44 13.87 -11.12
CA SER A 61 -11.45 12.82 -11.26
C SER A 61 -11.75 12.47 -12.73
N GLN A 62 -11.70 13.46 -13.63
CA GLN A 62 -11.86 13.25 -15.06
C GLN A 62 -10.69 12.47 -15.68
N GLU A 63 -9.46 12.75 -15.25
CA GLU A 63 -8.27 12.03 -15.69
C GLU A 63 -8.24 10.60 -15.17
N LEU A 64 -8.63 10.38 -13.90
CA LEU A 64 -8.79 9.05 -13.32
C LEU A 64 -9.79 8.21 -14.12
N LYS A 65 -10.95 8.81 -14.48
CA LYS A 65 -11.96 8.14 -15.30
C LYS A 65 -11.44 7.76 -16.68
N SER A 66 -10.68 8.65 -17.32
CA SER A 66 -10.04 8.38 -18.60
C SER A 66 -9.00 7.25 -18.49
N CYS A 67 -8.16 7.29 -17.46
CA CYS A 67 -7.16 6.26 -17.19
C CYS A 67 -7.81 4.89 -16.95
N TYR A 68 -8.86 4.84 -16.13
CA TYR A 68 -9.67 3.65 -15.90
C TYR A 68 -10.23 3.07 -17.22
N GLN A 69 -10.87 3.89 -18.05
CA GLN A 69 -11.41 3.44 -19.33
C GLN A 69 -10.32 2.84 -20.23
N ARG A 70 -9.15 3.47 -20.32
CA ARG A 70 -8.02 2.94 -21.09
C ARG A 70 -7.48 1.64 -20.50
N ALA A 71 -7.41 1.53 -19.18
CA ALA A 71 -6.90 0.35 -18.48
C ALA A 71 -7.84 -0.85 -18.65
N VAL A 72 -9.16 -0.64 -18.50
CA VAL A 72 -10.19 -1.66 -18.75
C VAL A 72 -10.14 -2.13 -20.20
N LEU A 73 -10.04 -1.22 -21.18
CA LEU A 73 -9.97 -1.59 -22.60
C LEU A 73 -8.74 -2.45 -22.95
N LYS A 74 -7.65 -2.34 -22.18
CA LYS A 74 -6.44 -3.17 -22.37
C LYS A 74 -6.56 -4.54 -21.72
N CYS A 75 -7.21 -4.61 -20.55
CA CYS A 75 -7.28 -5.83 -19.74
C CYS A 75 -8.55 -6.65 -19.97
N HIS A 76 -9.47 -6.18 -20.84
CA HIS A 76 -10.76 -6.83 -21.04
C HIS A 76 -10.59 -8.23 -21.68
N PRO A 77 -11.15 -9.30 -21.08
CA PRO A 77 -10.93 -10.68 -21.53
C PRO A 77 -11.49 -10.96 -22.94
N ASP A 78 -12.46 -10.17 -23.41
CA ASP A 78 -13.03 -10.26 -24.77
C ASP A 78 -12.06 -9.85 -25.90
N LYS A 79 -11.02 -9.08 -25.59
CA LYS A 79 -10.01 -8.64 -26.57
C LYS A 79 -8.80 -9.57 -26.64
N LEU A 80 -8.79 -10.67 -25.88
CA LEU A 80 -7.71 -11.63 -25.91
C LEU A 80 -7.79 -12.49 -27.17
N PRO A 81 -6.71 -12.60 -27.96
CA PRO A 81 -6.72 -13.48 -29.12
C PRO A 81 -6.90 -14.93 -28.68
N PRO A 82 -7.54 -15.78 -29.50
CA PRO A 82 -7.74 -17.20 -29.19
C PRO A 82 -6.41 -17.99 -29.10
N THR A 83 -5.29 -17.38 -29.51
CA THR A 83 -3.93 -17.93 -29.41
C THR A 83 -3.24 -17.64 -28.08
N CYS A 84 -3.85 -16.84 -27.19
CA CYS A 84 -3.26 -16.56 -25.88
C CYS A 84 -3.26 -17.82 -25.01
N SER A 85 -2.15 -18.01 -24.31
CA SER A 85 -2.00 -19.02 -23.29
C SER A 85 -3.00 -18.77 -22.14
N GLU A 86 -3.32 -19.84 -21.42
CA GLU A 86 -4.17 -19.75 -20.23
C GLU A 86 -3.57 -18.81 -19.16
N ALA A 87 -2.24 -18.76 -19.07
CA ALA A 87 -1.51 -17.84 -18.21
C ALA A 87 -1.74 -16.37 -18.59
N GLU A 88 -1.73 -16.02 -19.88
CA GLU A 88 -2.00 -14.65 -20.34
C GLU A 88 -3.46 -14.24 -20.09
N ARG A 89 -4.40 -15.18 -20.25
CA ARG A 89 -5.81 -14.96 -19.93
C ARG A 89 -6.00 -14.73 -18.42
N ALA A 90 -5.37 -15.55 -17.58
CA ALA A 90 -5.40 -15.38 -16.13
C ALA A 90 -4.79 -14.04 -15.70
N ALA A 91 -3.64 -13.65 -16.28
CA ALA A 91 -3.00 -12.36 -15.99
C ALA A 91 -3.86 -11.16 -16.40
N ALA A 92 -4.55 -11.22 -17.54
CA ALA A 92 -5.47 -10.17 -17.99
C ALA A 92 -6.67 -10.04 -17.06
N LEU A 93 -7.25 -11.17 -16.62
CA LEU A 93 -8.34 -11.18 -15.63
C LEU A 93 -7.87 -10.61 -14.28
N GLN A 94 -6.71 -11.05 -13.77
CA GLN A 94 -6.12 -10.52 -12.55
C GLN A 94 -5.94 -8.99 -12.64
N ARG A 95 -5.38 -8.51 -13.75
CA ARG A 95 -5.15 -7.08 -13.96
C ARG A 95 -6.47 -6.30 -14.09
N PHE A 96 -7.50 -6.89 -14.69
CA PHE A 96 -8.84 -6.32 -14.72
C PHE A 96 -9.42 -6.15 -13.31
N TYR A 97 -9.30 -7.15 -12.44
CA TYR A 97 -9.74 -7.05 -11.05
C TYR A 97 -8.99 -5.96 -10.27
N LEU A 98 -7.67 -5.87 -10.44
CA LEU A 98 -6.87 -4.80 -9.82
C LEU A 98 -7.34 -3.41 -10.28
N VAL A 99 -7.62 -3.24 -11.58
CA VAL A 99 -8.10 -1.97 -12.13
C VAL A 99 -9.50 -1.62 -11.62
N ASP A 100 -10.42 -2.59 -11.53
CA ASP A 100 -11.77 -2.37 -11.01
C ASP A 100 -11.77 -2.01 -9.52
N THR A 101 -11.01 -2.76 -8.71
CA THR A 101 -10.85 -2.47 -7.27
C THR A 101 -10.22 -1.10 -7.03
N ALA A 102 -9.18 -0.72 -7.77
CA ALA A 102 -8.60 0.61 -7.70
C ALA A 102 -9.62 1.71 -8.06
N TRP A 103 -10.43 1.49 -9.10
CA TRP A 103 -11.48 2.43 -9.49
C TRP A 103 -12.60 2.54 -8.45
N ARG A 104 -12.97 1.46 -7.76
CA ARG A 104 -13.96 1.49 -6.67
C ARG A 104 -13.54 2.39 -5.51
N THR A 105 -12.24 2.49 -5.23
CA THR A 105 -11.72 3.37 -4.18
C THR A 105 -11.41 4.79 -4.69
N LEU A 106 -10.80 4.94 -5.88
CA LEU A 106 -10.37 6.25 -6.40
C LEU A 106 -11.44 7.00 -7.21
N GLY A 107 -12.49 6.32 -7.65
CA GLY A 107 -13.56 6.89 -8.48
C GLY A 107 -14.54 7.76 -7.68
N ASP A 108 -14.67 7.52 -6.38
CA ASP A 108 -15.46 8.33 -5.45
C ASP A 108 -14.55 9.29 -4.67
N GLU A 109 -14.95 10.56 -4.57
CA GLU A 109 -14.12 11.60 -3.97
C GLU A 109 -13.94 11.42 -2.46
N ALA A 110 -14.97 10.93 -1.75
CA ALA A 110 -14.87 10.67 -0.31
C ALA A 110 -13.94 9.49 -0.04
N SER A 111 -14.14 8.38 -0.77
CA SER A 111 -13.31 7.18 -0.67
C SER A 111 -11.85 7.44 -1.04
N ARG A 112 -11.61 8.28 -2.06
CA ARG A 112 -10.27 8.75 -2.44
C ARG A 112 -9.62 9.52 -1.29
N LYS A 113 -10.33 10.49 -0.71
CA LYS A 113 -9.79 11.30 0.40
C LYS A 113 -9.40 10.44 1.60
N GLU A 114 -10.22 9.44 1.93
CA GLU A 114 -9.89 8.48 3.00
C GLU A 114 -8.67 7.64 2.66
N TYR A 115 -8.56 7.18 1.41
CA TYR A 115 -7.38 6.44 0.95
C TYR A 115 -6.12 7.31 1.05
N ASP A 116 -6.15 8.54 0.53
CA ASP A 116 -5.03 9.48 0.53
C ASP A 116 -4.60 9.84 1.97
N ALA A 117 -5.57 10.04 2.88
CA ALA A 117 -5.29 10.25 4.29
C ALA A 117 -4.56 9.06 4.92
N ARG A 118 -5.03 7.83 4.63
CA ARG A 118 -4.43 6.59 5.13
C ARG A 118 -3.04 6.35 4.55
N GLN A 119 -2.80 6.68 3.27
CA GLN A 119 -1.48 6.62 2.66
C GLN A 119 -0.53 7.64 3.30
N THR A 120 -1.01 8.88 3.48
CA THR A 120 -0.23 9.93 4.14
C THR A 120 0.14 9.51 5.56
N GLU A 121 -0.79 8.98 6.34
CA GLU A 121 -0.53 8.45 7.69
C GLU A 121 0.54 7.36 7.68
N LYS A 122 0.47 6.40 6.73
CA LYS A 122 1.48 5.36 6.57
C LYS A 122 2.85 5.91 6.20
N GLU A 123 2.91 6.87 5.28
CA GLU A 123 4.18 7.50 4.89
C GLU A 123 4.76 8.33 6.05
N MET A 124 3.94 9.06 6.79
CA MET A 124 4.35 9.79 8.00
C MET A 124 4.92 8.83 9.05
N ARG A 125 4.30 7.65 9.21
CA ARG A 125 4.83 6.60 10.10
C ARG A 125 6.20 6.08 9.65
N LYS A 126 6.48 6.03 8.34
CA LYS A 126 7.81 5.64 7.81
C LYS A 126 8.87 6.73 7.98
N LEU A 127 8.45 7.99 7.93
CA LEU A 127 9.34 9.17 7.94
C LEU A 127 9.57 9.75 9.34
N TRP A 128 9.12 9.08 10.40
CA TRP A 128 9.41 9.50 11.76
C TRP A 128 10.93 9.56 11.98
N PRO A 129 11.49 10.63 12.57
CA PRO A 129 12.91 10.76 12.80
C PRO A 129 13.37 9.67 13.77
N LEU A 130 13.93 8.62 13.18
CA LEU A 130 14.31 7.39 13.82
C LEU A 130 15.78 7.55 14.23
N ASN A 131 16.01 7.75 15.53
CA ASN A 131 17.34 8.10 16.01
C ASN A 131 18.26 6.89 16.06
N GLU A 132 17.73 5.73 16.45
CA GLU A 132 18.44 4.47 16.55
C GLU A 132 17.43 3.30 16.53
N LYS A 133 17.84 2.14 16.04
CA LYS A 133 17.07 0.89 16.14
C LYS A 133 17.64 0.10 17.32
N VAL A 134 16.78 -0.34 18.22
CA VAL A 134 17.18 -1.02 19.47
C VAL A 134 16.42 -2.33 19.57
N ASN A 135 17.14 -3.43 19.83
CA ASN A 135 16.49 -4.70 20.11
C ASN A 135 16.00 -4.70 21.55
N VAL A 136 14.78 -5.17 21.78
CA VAL A 136 14.20 -5.36 23.12
C VAL A 136 15.10 -6.27 23.98
N ASP A 137 15.74 -7.28 23.37
CA ASP A 137 16.66 -8.19 24.08
C ASP A 137 17.93 -7.47 24.62
N GLU A 138 18.26 -6.31 24.07
CA GLU A 138 19.41 -5.48 24.47
C GLU A 138 19.02 -4.40 25.50
N MET A 139 17.73 -4.30 25.86
CA MET A 139 17.24 -3.34 26.84
C MET A 139 17.38 -3.89 28.26
N ASP A 140 17.57 -3.00 29.23
CA ASP A 140 17.68 -3.35 30.64
C ASP A 140 16.29 -3.54 31.25
N TRP A 141 15.96 -4.78 31.66
CA TRP A 141 14.70 -5.12 32.32
C TRP A 141 14.71 -4.78 33.80
N GLN A 142 13.65 -4.11 34.28
CA GLN A 142 13.44 -3.80 35.69
C GLN A 142 12.24 -4.59 36.23
N GLU A 143 12.51 -5.55 37.12
CA GLU A 143 11.50 -6.47 37.68
C GLU A 143 10.42 -5.77 38.51
N ASP A 144 10.74 -4.65 39.16
CA ASP A 144 9.83 -3.95 40.08
C ASP A 144 8.71 -3.18 39.35
N GLU A 145 9.00 -2.67 38.15
CA GLU A 145 8.06 -1.86 37.36
C GLU A 145 7.56 -2.58 36.09
N GLU A 146 8.05 -3.80 35.83
CA GLU A 146 7.76 -4.59 34.62
C GLU A 146 7.98 -3.79 33.33
N VAL A 147 9.15 -3.13 33.25
CA VAL A 147 9.53 -2.21 32.18
C VAL A 147 10.93 -2.51 31.65
N TYR A 148 11.09 -2.47 30.33
CA TYR A 148 12.37 -2.40 29.63
C TYR A 148 12.83 -0.95 29.52
N SER A 149 14.08 -0.70 29.87
CA SER A 149 14.70 0.62 29.86
C SER A 149 15.90 0.66 28.91
N TYR A 150 16.06 1.76 28.17
CA TYR A 150 17.24 2.01 27.34
C TYR A 150 17.68 3.47 27.44
N SER A 151 18.99 3.70 27.56
CA SER A 151 19.52 5.05 27.75
C SER A 151 19.45 5.90 26.49
N CYS A 152 19.07 7.16 26.64
CA CYS A 152 19.05 8.14 25.56
C CYS A 152 20.30 9.02 25.57
N ARG A 153 20.76 9.49 24.40
CA ARG A 153 21.92 10.39 24.26
C ARG A 153 21.77 11.72 25.00
N CYS A 154 20.55 12.13 25.33
CA CYS A 154 20.30 13.32 26.14
C CYS A 154 20.44 13.09 27.66
N GLY A 155 20.64 11.85 28.09
CA GLY A 155 20.65 11.44 29.51
C GLY A 155 19.27 11.06 30.06
N GLY A 156 18.21 11.13 29.26
CA GLY A 156 16.90 10.53 29.59
C GLY A 156 16.84 9.04 29.24
N GLU A 157 15.65 8.46 29.34
CA GLU A 157 15.43 7.02 29.11
C GLU A 157 14.27 6.78 28.14
N TYR A 158 14.36 5.67 27.43
CA TYR A 158 13.25 5.06 26.70
C TYR A 158 12.69 3.95 27.59
N LEU A 159 11.39 3.98 27.84
CA LEU A 159 10.69 3.05 28.71
C LEU A 159 9.66 2.31 27.87
N VAL A 160 9.66 0.98 27.95
CA VAL A 160 8.81 0.10 27.15
C VAL A 160 8.20 -0.94 28.06
N THR A 161 6.89 -1.12 28.00
CA THR A 161 6.19 -2.16 28.75
C THR A 161 5.95 -3.40 27.89
N ASP A 162 5.70 -4.55 28.51
CA ASP A 162 5.26 -5.75 27.78
C ASP A 162 4.02 -5.49 26.91
N LYS A 163 3.11 -4.61 27.37
CA LYS A 163 1.91 -4.24 26.61
C LYS A 163 2.23 -3.51 25.31
N ASP A 164 3.29 -2.69 25.30
CA ASP A 164 3.72 -1.98 24.10
C ASP A 164 4.29 -2.97 23.08
N ILE A 165 4.98 -4.01 23.54
CA ILE A 165 5.52 -5.09 22.71
C ILE A 165 4.37 -5.92 22.13
N ASP A 166 3.39 -6.32 22.94
CA ASP A 166 2.22 -7.10 22.51
C ASP A 166 1.36 -6.36 21.49
N GLN A 167 1.22 -5.04 21.63
CA GLN A 167 0.51 -4.19 20.67
C GLN A 167 1.34 -3.86 19.43
N ASN A 168 2.56 -4.38 19.34
CA ASN A 168 3.47 -4.17 18.24
C ASN A 168 3.76 -2.67 18.03
N VAL A 169 4.01 -1.96 19.14
CA VAL A 169 4.42 -0.56 19.14
C VAL A 169 5.88 -0.49 18.71
N PHE A 170 6.11 -0.07 17.47
CA PHE A 170 7.46 -0.05 16.89
C PHE A 170 8.27 1.18 17.27
N ILE A 171 7.65 2.27 17.74
CA ILE A 171 8.33 3.55 17.93
C ILE A 171 8.10 4.03 19.36
N VAL A 172 9.20 4.27 20.07
CA VAL A 172 9.21 4.68 21.48
C VAL A 172 9.95 6.01 21.61
N GLY A 173 9.30 6.98 22.25
CA GLY A 173 9.88 8.30 22.52
C GLY A 173 10.66 8.32 23.83
N CYS A 174 11.72 9.13 23.90
CA CYS A 174 12.41 9.40 25.15
C CYS A 174 11.50 10.22 26.09
N ASN A 175 11.55 9.94 27.39
CA ASN A 175 10.79 10.69 28.40
C ASN A 175 11.23 12.16 28.58
N THR A 176 12.44 12.52 28.11
CA THR A 176 13.09 13.81 28.42
C THR A 176 13.39 14.64 27.16
N CYS A 177 13.24 14.10 25.95
CA CYS A 177 13.54 14.84 24.71
C CYS A 177 12.65 14.39 23.53
N THR A 178 12.92 14.93 22.34
CA THR A 178 12.18 14.58 21.10
C THR A 178 12.81 13.42 20.32
N LEU A 179 13.80 12.73 20.90
CA LEU A 179 14.40 11.56 20.26
C LEU A 179 13.43 10.37 20.35
N SER A 180 13.43 9.54 19.33
CA SER A 180 12.63 8.33 19.26
C SER A 180 13.48 7.20 18.72
N ILE A 181 13.28 5.99 19.25
CA ILE A 181 13.92 4.76 18.79
C ILE A 181 12.88 3.85 18.14
N GLU A 182 13.34 2.99 17.23
CA GLU A 182 12.53 1.89 16.70
C GLU A 182 12.88 0.60 17.43
N LEU A 183 11.88 -0.05 18.00
CA LEU A 183 12.03 -1.37 18.58
C LEU A 183 12.06 -2.41 17.47
N VAL A 184 13.15 -3.16 17.41
CA VAL A 184 13.24 -4.35 16.55
C VAL A 184 13.03 -5.57 17.43
N GLN A 185 12.00 -6.37 17.14
CA GLN A 185 11.89 -7.69 17.77
C GLN A 185 12.94 -8.58 17.12
N GLY A 186 13.87 -9.10 17.92
CA GLY A 186 14.83 -10.11 17.51
C GLY A 186 14.10 -11.35 16.99
N GLY A 187 13.84 -11.39 15.68
CA GLY A 187 13.53 -12.65 15.01
C GLY A 187 14.65 -13.62 15.36
N SER A 188 14.31 -14.71 16.02
CA SER A 188 15.23 -15.74 16.49
C SER A 188 16.19 -16.12 15.35
N SER A 189 17.38 -15.55 15.37
CA SER A 189 18.46 -15.97 14.50
C SER A 189 19.07 -17.19 15.15
N GLU A 190 18.89 -18.35 14.51
CA GLU A 190 19.70 -19.53 14.79
C GLU A 190 21.17 -19.11 14.77
N VAL A 191 21.79 -19.11 15.94
CA VAL A 191 23.22 -18.91 16.12
C VAL A 191 23.94 -20.13 15.52
N GLN A 192 24.32 -20.05 14.25
CA GLN A 192 25.32 -20.96 13.69
C GLN A 192 26.69 -20.57 14.27
N THR A 193 27.06 -21.23 15.36
CA THR A 193 28.41 -21.22 15.92
C THR A 193 29.37 -21.96 14.98
N GLY A 194 29.84 -21.28 13.94
CA GLY A 194 30.95 -21.74 13.10
C GLY A 194 32.28 -21.54 13.81
N SER A 195 32.63 -22.43 14.73
CA SER A 195 33.97 -22.51 15.31
C SER A 195 34.95 -23.02 14.25
N SER A 196 35.90 -22.19 13.81
CA SER A 196 37.06 -22.64 13.03
C SER A 196 38.32 -21.98 13.57
N VAL A 197 38.89 -22.62 14.60
CA VAL A 197 40.26 -22.37 15.05
C VAL A 197 41.19 -23.15 14.11
N GLN A 198 42.04 -22.45 13.34
CA GLN A 198 43.16 -23.09 12.66
C GLN A 198 44.39 -23.09 13.58
N PRO A 199 45.08 -24.22 13.77
CA PRO A 199 46.42 -24.22 14.32
C PRO A 199 47.47 -24.01 13.22
N THR A 200 48.55 -23.35 13.64
CA THR A 200 49.80 -23.05 12.94
C THR A 200 50.53 -24.26 12.39
#